data_AF-A0A8H4U1E3-F1
#
_entry.id   AF-A0A8H4U1E3-F1
#
_cell.length_a   1.000
_cell.length_b   1.000
_cell.length_c   1.000
_cell.angle_alpha   90.00
_cell.angle_beta   90.00
_cell.angle_gamma   90.00
#
_symmetry.space_group_name_H-M   'P 1'
#
loop_
_entity.id
_entity.type
_entity.pdbx_description
1 polymer ?
#
loop_
_entity_poly.entity_id
_entity_poly.type
_entity_poly.pdbx_seq_one_letter_code
_entity_poly.pdbx_strand_id
1 'polypeptide(L)'
;MEGLVLDLVLVGTNRPAPVPHVRPTPQLSGTNRLDRFLDSHDRRAVSSITQSFTIRVSNSGRTYNNSIPQLAAQLHRFAGEVIVHMSRLESFSLTTKSHRFKLDNLRSAISSILRSLPEGCVNLELDIGAERINDADTDMAVCEDLRRVLPRMHDVRIRMAPVSDAILGTRDPDQIFHSIALPHIRSLLIDCAVYGWEKEREEKEAWYSFIQALQQVAESKEANAAELVVVGCLHFGRTYKYVYSTLSRCNVRSGNRTTTKSFPRISLGQPKDGSHIASLIRTDTGRFVTAGPGLCHDVAGGRPWRSLCTGARLSVSSTPRATWISDGELPIFTEAEWHKKYPERQAHGLQRHNQLLADEKTAGMALIDAEERKGTELRSVMPMTLPGVELKDLVS
;
A
#
# COMPACT_ATOMS: atom_id res chain seq x y z
N MET A 1 -9.66 -15.91 22.58
CA MET A 1 -8.77 -16.59 21.61
C MET A 1 -8.16 -15.50 20.75
N GLU A 2 -6.94 -15.09 21.08
CA GLU A 2 -6.15 -14.11 20.33
C GLU A 2 -5.26 -14.84 19.32
N GLY A 3 -5.21 -14.43 18.06
CA GLY A 3 -4.43 -15.13 17.02
C GLY A 3 -4.35 -14.43 15.67
N LEU A 4 -3.53 -14.97 14.76
CA LEU A 4 -3.49 -14.54 13.36
C LEU A 4 -4.84 -14.84 12.69
N VAL A 5 -5.40 -13.84 12.02
CA VAL A 5 -6.62 -13.97 11.23
C VAL A 5 -6.23 -13.83 9.77
N LEU A 6 -6.30 -14.93 9.06
CA LEU A 6 -6.27 -14.95 7.61
C LEU A 6 -7.69 -14.79 7.09
N ASP A 7 -7.96 -13.80 6.23
CA ASP A 7 -9.19 -13.74 5.43
C ASP A 7 -8.84 -14.15 4.00
N LEU A 8 -9.46 -15.24 3.53
CA LEU A 8 -9.39 -15.67 2.12
C LEU A 8 -10.66 -15.25 1.40
N VAL A 9 -10.53 -14.68 0.21
CA VAL A 9 -11.65 -14.31 -0.64
C VAL A 9 -11.41 -14.81 -2.06
N LEU A 10 -12.26 -15.74 -2.53
CA LEU A 10 -12.23 -16.34 -3.87
C LEU A 10 -13.41 -15.84 -4.71
N VAL A 11 -13.17 -15.02 -5.73
CA VAL A 11 -14.25 -14.56 -6.61
C VAL A 11 -14.13 -15.25 -7.97
N GLY A 12 -15.21 -15.91 -8.38
CA GLY A 12 -15.40 -16.39 -9.74
C GLY A 12 -16.56 -15.68 -10.39
N THR A 13 -16.33 -14.99 -11.51
CA THR A 13 -17.41 -14.38 -12.28
C THR A 13 -17.68 -15.22 -13.52
N ASN A 14 -18.87 -15.79 -13.61
CA ASN A 14 -19.39 -16.30 -14.87
C ASN A 14 -20.49 -15.32 -15.30
N ARG A 15 -20.13 -14.37 -16.17
CA ARG A 15 -20.97 -13.39 -16.91
C ARG A 15 -21.49 -12.14 -16.17
N PRO A 16 -21.74 -11.02 -16.90
CA PRO A 16 -22.37 -9.84 -16.37
C PRO A 16 -23.88 -10.09 -16.26
N ALA A 17 -24.40 -10.17 -15.04
CA ALA A 17 -25.82 -10.01 -14.75
C ALA A 17 -26.04 -8.68 -14.05
N PRO A 18 -27.14 -7.96 -14.33
CA PRO A 18 -27.49 -6.77 -13.57
C PRO A 18 -27.86 -7.19 -12.13
N VAL A 19 -27.22 -6.54 -11.15
CA VAL A 19 -27.52 -6.31 -9.70
C VAL A 19 -28.89 -6.82 -9.16
N PRO A 20 -29.10 -7.19 -7.87
CA PRO A 20 -28.22 -7.46 -6.71
C PRO A 20 -28.55 -8.82 -6.03
N HIS A 21 -27.77 -9.86 -6.27
CA HIS A 21 -27.66 -10.98 -5.32
C HIS A 21 -26.20 -11.43 -5.31
N VAL A 22 -25.41 -10.72 -4.50
CA VAL A 22 -24.03 -11.11 -4.21
C VAL A 22 -24.10 -12.46 -3.50
N ARG A 23 -23.81 -13.55 -4.22
CA ARG A 23 -23.58 -14.83 -3.56
C ARG A 23 -22.43 -14.62 -2.56
N PRO A 24 -22.58 -15.02 -1.29
CA PRO A 24 -21.53 -14.83 -0.30
C PRO A 24 -20.29 -15.57 -0.77
N THR A 25 -19.25 -14.81 -1.04
CA THR A 25 -17.90 -15.32 -1.24
C THR A 25 -17.48 -16.06 0.03
N PRO A 26 -16.83 -17.23 -0.05
CA PRO A 26 -16.34 -17.89 1.15
C PRO A 26 -15.27 -17.01 1.80
N GLN A 27 -15.66 -16.31 2.87
CA GLN A 27 -14.73 -15.62 3.77
C GLN A 27 -14.31 -16.62 4.85
N LEU A 28 -13.10 -17.14 4.72
CA LEU A 28 -12.50 -18.01 5.73
C LEU A 28 -11.70 -17.13 6.68
N SER A 29 -12.11 -17.03 7.94
CA SER A 29 -11.39 -16.31 9.00
C SER A 29 -10.72 -17.27 10.01
N GLY A 30 -9.41 -17.12 10.22
CA GLY A 30 -8.61 -17.83 11.24
C GLY A 30 -7.66 -18.91 10.72
N THR A 31 -6.53 -19.15 11.41
CA THR A 31 -5.43 -20.04 10.97
C THR A 31 -5.87 -21.48 10.66
N ASN A 32 -6.70 -22.08 11.51
CA ASN A 32 -7.17 -23.47 11.33
C ASN A 32 -8.09 -23.64 10.10
N ARG A 33 -8.60 -22.55 9.51
CA ARG A 33 -9.47 -22.62 8.33
C ARG A 33 -8.70 -22.68 7.03
N LEU A 34 -7.47 -22.15 6.96
CA LEU A 34 -6.63 -22.34 5.78
C LEU A 34 -6.21 -23.81 5.66
N ASP A 35 -5.83 -24.47 6.75
CA ASP A 35 -5.53 -25.91 6.74
C ASP A 35 -6.74 -26.71 6.27
N ARG A 36 -7.93 -26.45 6.83
CA ARG A 36 -9.17 -27.10 6.36
C ARG A 36 -9.44 -26.85 4.89
N PHE A 37 -9.22 -25.64 4.40
CA PHE A 37 -9.37 -25.35 2.97
C PHE A 37 -8.36 -26.15 2.14
N LEU A 38 -7.08 -26.12 2.52
CA LEU A 38 -6.02 -26.89 1.85
C LEU A 38 -6.37 -28.38 1.80
N ASP A 39 -6.90 -28.93 2.90
CA ASP A 39 -7.19 -30.35 3.02
C ASP A 39 -8.51 -30.77 2.33
N SER A 40 -9.42 -29.85 2.02
CA SER A 40 -10.77 -30.16 1.50
C SER A 40 -11.18 -29.44 0.21
N HIS A 41 -10.33 -28.59 -0.36
CA HIS A 41 -10.69 -27.85 -1.56
C HIS A 41 -10.89 -28.77 -2.78
N ASP A 42 -11.97 -28.53 -3.52
CA ASP A 42 -12.14 -29.13 -4.84
C ASP A 42 -11.22 -28.42 -5.84
N ARG A 43 -10.10 -29.08 -6.16
CA ARG A 43 -9.11 -28.60 -7.14
C ARG A 43 -9.73 -28.24 -8.49
N ARG A 44 -10.68 -29.04 -8.98
CA ARG A 44 -11.32 -28.79 -10.28
C ARG A 44 -12.23 -27.57 -10.21
N ALA A 45 -13.01 -27.42 -9.14
CA ALA A 45 -13.83 -26.24 -8.95
C ALA A 45 -12.98 -24.97 -8.85
N VAL A 46 -11.97 -24.96 -7.97
CA VAL A 46 -11.07 -23.81 -7.78
C VAL A 46 -10.34 -23.43 -9.07
N SER A 47 -9.84 -24.43 -9.82
CA SER A 47 -9.10 -24.21 -11.07
C SER A 47 -9.89 -23.51 -12.16
N SER A 48 -11.21 -23.75 -12.22
CA SER A 48 -12.06 -23.41 -13.36
C SER A 48 -12.95 -22.20 -13.14
N ILE A 49 -13.03 -21.68 -11.91
CA ILE A 49 -13.92 -20.56 -11.59
C ILE A 49 -13.20 -19.36 -11.00
N THR A 50 -12.06 -19.54 -10.32
CA THR A 50 -11.42 -18.43 -9.59
C THR A 50 -10.70 -17.49 -10.54
N GLN A 51 -11.20 -16.25 -10.62
CA GLN A 51 -10.59 -15.17 -11.41
C GLN A 51 -9.86 -14.16 -10.55
N SER A 52 -10.23 -14.03 -9.28
CA SER A 52 -9.46 -13.25 -8.34
C SER A 52 -9.35 -13.88 -6.98
N PHE A 53 -8.20 -13.62 -6.37
CA PHE A 53 -7.88 -14.14 -5.07
C PHE A 53 -7.23 -13.08 -4.20
N THR A 54 -7.79 -12.92 -3.00
CA THR A 54 -7.27 -11.98 -2.00
C THR A 54 -6.96 -12.72 -0.71
N ILE A 55 -5.72 -12.56 -0.25
CA ILE A 55 -5.27 -12.97 1.07
C ILE A 55 -5.12 -11.71 1.92
N ARG A 56 -5.83 -11.65 3.05
CA ARG A 56 -5.55 -10.65 4.09
C ARG A 56 -4.99 -11.32 5.32
N VAL A 57 -3.79 -10.93 5.70
CA VAL A 57 -3.19 -11.33 6.97
C VAL A 57 -3.45 -10.20 7.97
N SER A 58 -4.13 -10.52 9.06
CA SER A 58 -4.38 -9.57 10.14
C SER A 58 -4.03 -10.18 11.47
N ASN A 59 -3.63 -9.32 12.41
CA ASN A 59 -3.30 -9.74 13.77
C ASN A 59 -4.42 -9.28 14.70
N SER A 60 -5.03 -10.22 15.42
CA SER A 60 -6.04 -9.91 16.45
C SER A 60 -5.49 -9.99 17.89
N GLY A 61 -4.18 -10.21 18.09
CA GLY A 61 -3.62 -10.59 19.39
C GLY A 61 -2.21 -10.11 19.73
N ARG A 62 -1.82 -10.28 21.00
CA ARG A 62 -0.47 -9.93 21.52
C ARG A 62 0.57 -11.05 21.34
N THR A 63 0.17 -12.30 21.08
CA THR A 63 1.05 -13.47 20.96
C THR A 63 1.50 -13.70 19.51
N TYR A 64 2.60 -13.03 19.14
CA TYR A 64 3.02 -12.83 17.75
C TYR A 64 3.99 -13.88 17.18
N ASN A 65 4.95 -14.40 17.95
CA ASN A 65 6.10 -15.11 17.36
C ASN A 65 5.81 -16.56 16.93
N ASN A 66 4.93 -17.28 17.62
CA ASN A 66 4.82 -18.74 17.44
C ASN A 66 3.97 -19.14 16.22
N SER A 67 3.18 -18.21 15.65
CA SER A 67 2.20 -18.51 14.60
C SER A 67 2.67 -18.13 13.19
N ILE A 68 3.77 -17.39 13.06
CA ILE A 68 4.28 -16.95 11.76
C ILE A 68 4.93 -18.10 10.96
N PRO A 69 5.76 -18.97 11.54
CA PRO A 69 6.29 -20.12 10.81
C PRO A 69 5.17 -21.03 10.28
N GLN A 70 4.10 -21.20 11.05
CA GLN A 70 2.92 -21.93 10.60
C GLN A 70 2.26 -21.24 9.41
N LEU A 71 2.01 -19.92 9.49
CA LEU A 71 1.45 -19.17 8.37
C LEU A 71 2.34 -19.27 7.11
N ALA A 72 3.66 -19.17 7.27
CA ALA A 72 4.60 -19.32 6.16
C ALA A 72 4.48 -20.70 5.51
N ALA A 73 4.45 -21.77 6.31
CA ALA A 73 4.27 -23.14 5.83
C ALA A 73 2.92 -23.32 5.12
N GLN A 74 1.84 -22.73 5.66
CA GLN A 74 0.53 -22.77 5.04
C GLN A 74 0.50 -22.02 3.70
N LEU A 75 1.14 -20.86 3.60
CA LEU A 75 1.25 -20.10 2.35
C LEU A 75 2.11 -20.83 1.31
N HIS A 76 3.18 -21.51 1.73
CA HIS A 76 3.97 -22.40 0.86
C HIS A 76 3.13 -23.53 0.27
N ARG A 77 2.40 -24.26 1.14
CA ARG A 77 1.46 -25.30 0.69
C ARG A 77 0.42 -24.72 -0.26
N PHE A 78 -0.14 -23.57 0.08
CA PHE A 78 -1.15 -22.92 -0.74
C PHE A 78 -0.64 -22.55 -2.13
N ALA A 79 0.60 -22.04 -2.24
CA ALA A 79 1.23 -21.76 -3.51
C ALA A 79 1.34 -23.01 -4.40
N GLY A 80 1.89 -24.10 -3.84
CA GLY A 80 2.14 -25.34 -4.59
C GLY A 80 0.93 -26.25 -4.81
N GLU A 81 -0.06 -26.22 -3.92
CA GLU A 81 -1.22 -27.12 -3.97
C GLU A 81 -2.46 -26.45 -4.58
N VAL A 82 -2.54 -25.12 -4.58
CA VAL A 82 -3.77 -24.39 -4.98
C VAL A 82 -3.49 -23.38 -6.10
N ILE A 83 -2.60 -22.40 -5.89
CA ILE A 83 -2.40 -21.29 -6.85
C ILE A 83 -2.00 -21.83 -8.22
N VAL A 84 -1.08 -22.80 -8.27
CA VAL A 84 -0.59 -23.40 -9.52
C VAL A 84 -1.71 -23.99 -10.38
N HIS A 85 -2.84 -24.35 -9.78
CA HIS A 85 -3.99 -24.92 -10.49
C HIS A 85 -5.06 -23.88 -10.85
N MET A 86 -4.96 -22.62 -10.40
CA MET A 86 -5.95 -21.58 -10.70
C MET A 86 -5.81 -21.02 -12.12
N SER A 87 -6.05 -21.85 -13.14
CA SER A 87 -5.82 -21.50 -14.57
C SER A 87 -6.52 -20.23 -15.07
N ARG A 88 -7.58 -19.78 -14.38
CA ARG A 88 -8.33 -18.56 -14.71
C ARG A 88 -8.02 -17.38 -13.80
N LEU A 89 -7.05 -17.48 -12.91
CA LEU A 89 -6.69 -16.40 -12.00
C LEU A 89 -6.15 -15.22 -12.80
N GLU A 90 -6.85 -14.09 -12.77
CA GLU A 90 -6.49 -12.84 -13.44
C GLU A 90 -5.89 -11.83 -12.45
N SER A 91 -6.30 -11.88 -11.18
CA SER A 91 -5.88 -10.92 -10.15
C SER A 91 -5.51 -11.60 -8.83
N PHE A 92 -4.34 -11.26 -8.30
CA PHE A 92 -3.88 -11.70 -6.98
C PHE A 92 -3.60 -10.50 -6.07
N SER A 93 -4.05 -10.58 -4.83
CA SER A 93 -3.76 -9.58 -3.80
C SER A 93 -3.34 -10.27 -2.50
N LEU A 94 -2.17 -9.92 -1.98
CA LEU A 94 -1.71 -10.28 -0.64
C LEU A 94 -1.52 -9.00 0.16
N THR A 95 -2.34 -8.81 1.19
CA THR A 95 -2.29 -7.63 2.05
C THR A 95 -2.10 -8.00 3.51
N THR A 96 -1.41 -7.16 4.27
CA THR A 96 -1.25 -7.31 5.71
C THR A 96 -1.78 -6.07 6.42
N LYS A 97 -2.61 -6.26 7.46
CA LYS A 97 -3.20 -5.16 8.24
C LYS A 97 -2.32 -4.71 9.41
N SER A 98 -1.22 -5.41 9.70
CA SER A 98 -0.40 -5.18 10.88
C SER A 98 0.93 -4.54 10.50
N HIS A 99 1.17 -3.33 10.99
CA HIS A 99 2.48 -2.66 10.93
C HIS A 99 3.58 -3.37 11.73
N ARG A 100 3.22 -4.40 12.51
CA ARG A 100 4.15 -5.23 13.28
C ARG A 100 4.51 -6.53 12.56
N PHE A 101 4.02 -6.72 11.34
CA PHE A 101 4.24 -7.96 10.61
C PHE A 101 5.63 -7.89 9.95
N LYS A 102 6.54 -8.74 10.39
CA LYS A 102 7.92 -8.80 9.92
C LYS A 102 7.94 -9.62 8.64
N LEU A 103 8.25 -8.95 7.54
CA LEU A 103 8.29 -9.50 6.19
C LEU A 103 9.16 -10.76 6.10
N ASP A 104 10.30 -10.79 6.80
CA ASP A 104 11.30 -11.86 6.73
C ASP A 104 10.72 -13.26 6.88
N ASN A 105 9.77 -13.42 7.80
CA ASN A 105 9.19 -14.72 8.08
C ASN A 105 8.28 -15.23 6.95
N LEU A 106 7.85 -14.36 6.03
CA LEU A 106 7.00 -14.72 4.90
C LEU A 106 7.70 -14.64 3.55
N ARG A 107 8.94 -14.14 3.45
CA ARG A 107 9.63 -13.91 2.16
C ARG A 107 9.69 -15.16 1.29
N SER A 108 10.05 -16.29 1.89
CA SER A 108 10.11 -17.57 1.17
C SER A 108 8.72 -17.95 0.66
N ALA A 109 7.68 -17.77 1.46
CA ALA A 109 6.31 -18.06 1.07
C ALA A 109 5.80 -17.11 -0.03
N ILE A 110 6.14 -15.82 0.04
CA ILE A 110 5.85 -14.83 -1.00
C ILE A 110 6.54 -15.21 -2.30
N SER A 111 7.82 -15.60 -2.24
CA SER A 111 8.58 -16.07 -3.41
C SER A 111 7.90 -17.30 -4.03
N SER A 112 7.48 -18.27 -3.21
CA SER A 112 6.72 -19.43 -3.68
C SER A 112 5.39 -19.05 -4.32
N ILE A 113 4.66 -18.09 -3.74
CA ILE A 113 3.42 -17.57 -4.31
C ILE A 113 3.69 -16.94 -5.68
N LEU A 114 4.66 -16.02 -5.78
CA LEU A 114 5.00 -15.31 -7.02
C LEU A 114 5.38 -16.29 -8.13
N ARG A 115 6.18 -17.31 -7.82
CA ARG A 115 6.56 -18.39 -8.77
C ARG A 115 5.40 -19.28 -9.17
N SER A 116 4.39 -19.42 -8.31
CA SER A 116 3.22 -20.26 -8.56
C SER A 116 2.10 -19.51 -9.28
N LEU A 117 2.20 -18.18 -9.44
CA LEU A 117 1.17 -17.40 -10.14
C LEU A 117 1.05 -17.87 -11.60
N PRO A 118 -0.16 -18.27 -12.04
CA PRO A 118 -0.39 -18.74 -13.41
C PRO A 118 -0.18 -17.63 -14.43
N GLU A 119 0.07 -17.99 -15.70
CA GLU A 119 0.31 -17.03 -16.79
C GLU A 119 -0.83 -16.04 -17.00
N GLY A 120 -2.08 -16.46 -16.79
CA GLY A 120 -3.25 -15.58 -16.87
C GLY A 120 -3.34 -14.53 -15.76
N CYS A 121 -2.52 -14.63 -14.70
CA CYS A 121 -2.53 -13.67 -13.61
C CYS A 121 -1.75 -12.42 -14.02
N VAL A 122 -2.48 -11.36 -14.36
CA VAL A 122 -1.95 -10.11 -14.91
C VAL A 122 -2.17 -8.90 -14.00
N ASN A 123 -2.80 -9.07 -12.84
CA ASN A 123 -2.93 -8.00 -11.84
C ASN A 123 -2.37 -8.47 -10.49
N LEU A 124 -1.51 -7.66 -9.88
CA LEU A 124 -0.81 -8.00 -8.64
C LEU A 124 -0.86 -6.86 -7.62
N GLU A 125 -1.38 -7.15 -6.43
CA GLU A 125 -1.18 -6.31 -5.25
C GLU A 125 -0.38 -7.08 -4.19
N LEU A 126 0.71 -6.47 -3.75
CA LEU A 126 1.55 -6.95 -2.66
C LEU A 126 1.70 -5.83 -1.64
N ASP A 127 0.93 -5.89 -0.55
CA ASP A 127 0.97 -4.92 0.56
C ASP A 127 1.35 -5.63 1.86
N ILE A 128 2.64 -5.74 2.13
CA ILE A 128 3.17 -6.50 3.28
C ILE A 128 3.66 -5.58 4.40
N GLY A 129 3.23 -4.31 4.36
CA GLY A 129 3.64 -3.30 5.34
C GLY A 129 5.07 -2.82 5.14
N ALA A 130 5.51 -1.95 6.05
CA ALA A 130 6.70 -1.13 5.87
C ALA A 130 7.70 -1.21 7.04
N GLU A 131 7.77 -2.36 7.72
CA GLU A 131 8.73 -2.59 8.80
C GLU A 131 10.03 -3.19 8.22
N ARG A 132 11.13 -2.42 8.24
CA ARG A 132 12.43 -2.82 7.70
C ARG A 132 13.12 -3.84 8.61
N ILE A 133 13.83 -4.78 8.01
CA ILE A 133 14.68 -5.75 8.73
C ILE A 133 16.10 -5.71 8.15
N ASN A 134 17.07 -6.23 8.91
CA ASN A 134 18.51 -6.05 8.71
C ASN A 134 19.16 -7.08 7.75
N ASP A 135 18.39 -7.90 7.04
CA ASP A 135 18.93 -9.01 6.23
C ASP A 135 18.83 -8.72 4.72
N ALA A 136 19.97 -8.36 4.11
CA ALA A 136 20.07 -7.91 2.72
C ALA A 136 20.02 -9.06 1.68
N ASP A 137 20.42 -10.29 2.04
CA ASP A 137 20.53 -11.39 1.08
C ASP A 137 19.14 -11.94 0.68
N THR A 138 18.19 -11.95 1.62
CA THR A 138 16.84 -12.48 1.40
C THR A 138 15.92 -11.46 0.68
N ASP A 139 16.30 -10.18 0.61
CA ASP A 139 15.62 -9.14 -0.19
C ASP A 139 15.70 -9.42 -1.69
N MET A 140 16.83 -9.97 -2.15
CA MET A 140 17.08 -10.18 -3.56
C MET A 140 16.14 -11.24 -4.15
N ALA A 141 15.86 -12.34 -3.45
CA ALA A 141 15.02 -13.42 -3.99
C ALA A 141 13.60 -12.97 -4.38
N VAL A 142 12.94 -12.18 -3.52
CA VAL A 142 11.61 -11.63 -3.82
C VAL A 142 11.69 -10.63 -4.98
N CYS A 143 12.75 -9.81 -5.04
CA CYS A 143 12.94 -8.88 -6.14
C CYS A 143 13.16 -9.58 -7.48
N GLU A 144 13.94 -10.66 -7.50
CA GLU A 144 14.12 -11.52 -8.68
C GLU A 144 12.79 -12.13 -9.15
N ASP A 145 11.98 -12.65 -8.23
CA ASP A 145 10.69 -13.24 -8.57
C ASP A 145 9.69 -12.18 -9.05
N LEU A 146 9.67 -10.99 -8.45
CA LEU A 146 8.90 -9.86 -8.97
C LEU A 146 9.38 -9.47 -10.37
N ARG A 147 10.69 -9.35 -10.60
CA ARG A 147 11.26 -8.98 -11.90
C ARG A 147 10.86 -9.96 -13.01
N ARG A 148 10.73 -11.25 -12.69
CA ARG A 148 10.24 -12.29 -13.63
C ARG A 148 8.75 -12.16 -13.94
N VAL A 149 7.96 -11.74 -12.96
CA VAL A 149 6.50 -11.68 -13.06
C VAL A 149 6.03 -10.37 -13.69
N LEU A 150 6.72 -9.26 -13.47
CA LEU A 150 6.34 -7.92 -13.93
C LEU A 150 6.12 -7.78 -15.46
N PRO A 151 6.90 -8.41 -16.37
CA PRO A 151 6.74 -8.22 -17.81
C PRO A 151 5.36 -8.59 -18.36
N ARG A 152 4.65 -9.53 -17.70
CA ARG A 152 3.28 -9.93 -18.09
C ARG A 152 2.17 -9.16 -17.38
N MET A 153 2.49 -8.27 -16.46
CA MET A 153 1.51 -7.60 -15.61
C MET A 153 0.91 -6.36 -16.29
N HIS A 154 -0.37 -6.12 -16.03
CA HIS A 154 -1.12 -4.94 -16.44
C HIS A 154 -1.21 -3.90 -15.33
N ASP A 155 -1.62 -4.32 -14.13
CA ASP A 155 -1.83 -3.42 -13.00
C ASP A 155 -1.13 -3.98 -11.77
N VAL A 156 -0.19 -3.21 -11.24
CA VAL A 156 0.69 -3.65 -10.15
C VAL A 156 0.73 -2.61 -9.05
N ARG A 157 0.57 -3.08 -7.81
CA ARG A 157 0.82 -2.29 -6.61
C ARG A 157 1.76 -3.07 -5.71
N ILE A 158 2.91 -2.48 -5.40
CA ILE A 158 3.90 -3.06 -4.51
C ILE A 158 4.12 -2.09 -3.34
N ARG A 159 3.93 -2.61 -2.14
CA ARG A 159 4.26 -1.98 -0.88
C ARG A 159 4.88 -3.03 0.02
N MET A 160 6.20 -2.92 0.15
CA MET A 160 7.00 -3.76 1.04
C MET A 160 8.10 -2.87 1.63
N ALA A 161 8.75 -3.30 2.70
CA ALA A 161 9.99 -2.65 3.14
C ALA A 161 11.01 -3.70 3.61
N PRO A 162 12.27 -3.58 3.19
CA PRO A 162 12.74 -2.68 2.14
C PRO A 162 12.22 -3.10 0.75
N VAL A 163 12.09 -2.12 -0.16
CA VAL A 163 11.95 -2.39 -1.61
C VAL A 163 13.21 -1.89 -2.28
N SER A 164 13.73 -2.65 -3.25
CA SER A 164 14.89 -2.26 -4.06
C SER A 164 14.48 -1.97 -5.51
N ASP A 165 15.18 -1.05 -6.16
CA ASP A 165 15.07 -0.79 -7.60
C ASP A 165 15.44 -2.03 -8.45
N ALA A 166 16.06 -3.04 -7.84
CA ALA A 166 16.29 -4.35 -8.43
C ALA A 166 15.00 -5.02 -8.94
N ILE A 167 13.80 -4.67 -8.45
CA ILE A 167 12.56 -5.21 -9.05
C ILE A 167 12.38 -4.76 -10.51
N LEU A 168 12.99 -3.65 -10.91
CA LEU A 168 12.82 -3.02 -12.22
C LEU A 168 13.98 -3.30 -13.18
N GLY A 169 15.01 -4.01 -12.75
CA GLY A 169 16.21 -4.20 -13.56
C GLY A 169 17.37 -4.81 -12.79
N THR A 170 18.51 -4.83 -13.46
CA THR A 170 19.78 -5.34 -12.90
C THR A 170 20.87 -4.30 -13.07
N ARG A 171 21.89 -4.34 -12.21
CA ARG A 171 23.11 -3.55 -12.40
C ARG A 171 24.23 -4.47 -12.86
N ASP A 172 24.97 -4.04 -13.87
CA ASP A 172 26.19 -4.73 -14.28
C ASP A 172 27.37 -4.38 -13.35
N PRO A 173 28.56 -5.00 -13.52
CA PRO A 173 29.73 -4.68 -12.69
C PRO A 173 30.12 -3.20 -12.70
N ASP A 174 29.84 -2.49 -13.80
CA ASP A 174 30.10 -1.05 -13.98
C ASP A 174 29.01 -0.17 -13.34
N GLN A 175 28.08 -0.77 -12.60
CA GLN A 175 26.95 -0.12 -11.92
C GLN A 175 25.92 0.52 -12.86
N ILE A 176 25.96 0.18 -14.15
CA ILE A 176 24.98 0.63 -15.12
C ILE A 176 23.71 -0.17 -14.89
N PHE A 177 22.59 0.55 -14.70
CA PHE A 177 21.29 -0.07 -14.54
C PHE A 177 20.71 -0.44 -15.90
N HIS A 178 20.24 -1.68 -16.02
CA HIS A 178 19.57 -2.24 -17.18
C HIS A 178 18.13 -2.56 -16.79
N SER A 179 17.19 -1.75 -17.26
CA SER A 179 15.77 -1.92 -16.97
C SER A 179 15.19 -3.17 -17.64
N ILE A 180 14.16 -3.74 -17.02
CA ILE A 180 13.35 -4.78 -17.67
C ILE A 180 12.32 -4.18 -18.63
N ALA A 181 11.97 -4.97 -19.64
CA ALA A 181 10.86 -4.69 -20.52
C ALA A 181 9.53 -4.90 -19.77
N LEU A 182 8.61 -3.93 -19.87
CA LEU A 182 7.26 -3.99 -19.33
C LEU A 182 6.22 -3.78 -20.44
N PRO A 183 6.10 -4.71 -21.41
CA PRO A 183 5.31 -4.54 -22.63
C PRO A 183 3.80 -4.39 -22.41
N HIS A 184 3.30 -4.84 -21.26
CA HIS A 184 1.86 -4.89 -20.98
C HIS A 184 1.45 -4.00 -19.81
N ILE A 185 2.39 -3.30 -19.17
CA ILE A 185 2.08 -2.52 -17.98
C ILE A 185 1.21 -1.32 -18.32
N ARG A 186 0.11 -1.17 -17.57
CA ARG A 186 -0.80 -0.03 -17.64
C ARG A 186 -0.63 0.86 -16.42
N SER A 187 -0.49 0.25 -15.24
CA SER A 187 -0.28 0.95 -13.97
C SER A 187 0.71 0.19 -13.09
N LEU A 188 1.74 0.88 -12.62
CA LEU A 188 2.70 0.38 -11.65
C LEU A 188 2.85 1.40 -10.52
N LEU A 189 2.39 1.04 -9.33
CA LEU A 189 2.57 1.83 -8.12
C LEU A 189 3.54 1.13 -7.17
N ILE A 190 4.63 1.82 -6.82
CA ILE A 190 5.60 1.40 -5.82
C ILE A 190 5.50 2.35 -4.63
N ASP A 191 5.10 1.84 -3.48
CA ASP A 191 5.08 2.57 -2.22
C ASP A 191 6.34 2.22 -1.42
N CYS A 192 7.30 3.14 -1.43
CA CYS A 192 8.57 3.01 -0.74
C CYS A 192 8.59 3.70 0.63
N ALA A 193 7.44 4.20 1.10
CA ALA A 193 7.37 4.87 2.39
C ALA A 193 7.50 3.87 3.54
N VAL A 194 8.50 4.05 4.39
CA VAL A 194 8.80 3.17 5.52
C VAL A 194 8.11 3.68 6.78
N TYR A 195 7.63 2.78 7.63
CA TYR A 195 7.17 3.17 8.96
C TYR A 195 8.37 3.30 9.88
N GLY A 196 8.98 4.48 9.93
CA GLY A 196 10.15 4.69 10.80
C GLY A 196 10.87 6.01 10.56
N TRP A 197 10.84 6.85 11.58
CA TRP A 197 11.46 8.17 11.68
C TRP A 197 13.00 8.18 11.71
N GLU A 198 13.65 7.05 11.97
CA GLU A 198 15.11 6.98 12.13
C GLU A 198 15.89 6.88 10.80
N LYS A 199 15.17 6.82 9.66
CA LYS A 199 15.72 6.34 8.39
C LYS A 199 15.39 7.21 7.18
N GLU A 200 15.17 8.51 7.40
CA GLU A 200 14.85 9.50 6.34
C GLU A 200 15.84 9.46 5.16
N ARG A 201 17.13 9.24 5.44
CA ARG A 201 18.16 9.12 4.40
C ARG A 201 17.92 7.90 3.50
N GLU A 202 17.62 6.76 4.09
CA GLU A 202 17.39 5.51 3.35
C GLU A 202 16.10 5.61 2.51
N GLU A 203 15.06 6.28 3.02
CA GLU A 203 13.84 6.56 2.26
C GLU A 203 14.11 7.45 1.05
N LYS A 204 14.94 8.49 1.22
CA LYS A 204 15.38 9.36 0.11
C LYS A 204 16.18 8.57 -0.92
N GLU A 205 17.14 7.75 -0.48
CA GLU A 205 17.94 6.92 -1.38
C GLU A 205 17.05 5.95 -2.17
N ALA A 206 16.14 5.23 -1.51
CA ALA A 206 15.19 4.34 -2.18
C ALA A 206 14.29 5.09 -3.17
N TRP A 207 13.73 6.22 -2.76
CA TRP A 207 12.91 7.09 -3.60
C TRP A 207 13.62 7.50 -4.90
N TYR A 208 14.85 8.01 -4.78
CA TYR A 208 15.62 8.44 -5.94
C TYR A 208 16.02 7.25 -6.82
N SER A 209 16.40 6.12 -6.22
CA SER A 209 16.71 4.88 -6.96
C SER A 209 15.52 4.41 -7.80
N PHE A 210 14.32 4.36 -7.21
CA PHE A 210 13.11 3.96 -7.94
C PHE A 210 12.75 4.91 -9.06
N ILE A 211 12.82 6.22 -8.82
CA ILE A 211 12.52 7.18 -9.86
C ILE A 211 13.48 7.04 -11.03
N GLN A 212 14.79 6.89 -10.77
CA GLN A 212 15.78 6.68 -11.83
C GLN A 212 15.52 5.40 -12.63
N ALA A 213 15.25 4.28 -11.94
CA ALA A 213 14.91 3.02 -12.58
C ALA A 213 13.62 3.13 -13.42
N LEU A 214 12.57 3.76 -12.88
CA LEU A 214 11.31 3.97 -13.60
C LEU A 214 11.45 4.95 -14.76
N GLN A 215 12.36 5.92 -14.71
CA GLN A 215 12.65 6.80 -15.84
C GLN A 215 13.19 6.00 -17.02
N GLN A 216 14.12 5.08 -16.78
CA GLN A 216 14.63 4.18 -17.82
C GLN A 216 13.56 3.24 -18.36
N VAL A 217 12.67 2.73 -17.49
CA VAL A 217 11.49 1.96 -17.92
C VAL A 217 10.59 2.82 -18.81
N ALA A 218 10.31 4.07 -18.41
CA ALA A 218 9.43 4.99 -19.14
C ALA A 218 10.00 5.39 -20.51
N GLU A 219 11.32 5.41 -20.66
CA GLU A 219 12.02 5.68 -21.93
C GLU A 219 11.85 4.54 -22.95
N SER A 220 11.52 3.33 -22.49
CA SER A 220 11.13 2.25 -23.41
C SER A 220 9.85 2.60 -24.16
N LYS A 221 9.77 2.25 -25.45
CA LYS A 221 8.56 2.46 -26.26
C LYS A 221 7.35 1.69 -25.72
N GLU A 222 7.61 0.61 -25.01
CA GLU A 222 6.64 -0.34 -24.47
C GLU A 222 5.87 0.22 -23.26
N ALA A 223 6.55 0.93 -22.36
CA ALA A 223 5.93 1.45 -21.14
C ALA A 223 5.63 2.97 -21.19
N ASN A 224 5.77 3.61 -22.36
CA ASN A 224 5.68 5.06 -22.48
C ASN A 224 4.31 5.68 -22.12
N ALA A 225 3.24 4.89 -22.23
CA ALA A 225 1.87 5.28 -21.94
C ALA A 225 1.39 4.79 -20.55
N ALA A 226 2.23 4.01 -19.85
CA ALA A 226 1.89 3.47 -18.55
C ALA A 226 1.90 4.56 -17.46
N GLU A 227 1.04 4.39 -16.47
CA GLU A 227 1.09 5.16 -15.24
C GLU A 227 2.14 4.54 -14.30
N LEU A 228 3.31 5.16 -14.23
CA LEU A 228 4.39 4.74 -13.34
C LEU A 228 4.45 5.68 -12.14
N VAL A 229 4.21 5.16 -10.94
CA VAL A 229 4.03 5.96 -9.73
C VAL A 229 4.91 5.45 -8.61
N VAL A 230 5.61 6.39 -7.95
CA VAL A 230 6.28 6.15 -6.68
C VAL A 230 5.58 6.95 -5.58
N VAL A 231 5.28 6.29 -4.47
CA VAL A 231 4.80 6.94 -3.25
C VAL A 231 5.89 6.87 -2.19
N GLY A 232 6.21 8.01 -1.60
CA GLY A 232 7.22 8.17 -0.55
C GLY A 232 6.66 9.00 0.58
N CYS A 233 7.33 8.98 1.72
CA CYS A 233 6.95 9.76 2.90
C CYS A 233 8.19 10.50 3.41
N LEU A 234 8.00 11.75 3.85
CA LEU A 234 9.01 12.47 4.63
C LEU A 234 8.39 13.13 5.85
N HIS A 235 9.15 13.11 6.93
CA HIS A 235 8.81 13.80 8.17
C HIS A 235 9.45 15.19 8.17
N PHE A 236 8.72 16.20 8.65
CA PHE A 236 9.24 17.56 8.70
C PHE A 236 10.20 17.75 9.89
N GLY A 237 11.51 17.78 9.63
CA GLY A 237 12.55 18.14 10.60
C GLY A 237 12.66 17.20 11.81
N ARG A 238 13.78 17.24 12.54
CA ARG A 238 13.98 16.40 13.73
C ARG A 238 13.05 16.77 14.90
N THR A 239 12.70 18.05 15.00
CA THR A 239 11.90 18.63 16.09
C THR A 239 10.39 18.45 15.87
N TYR A 240 9.95 18.41 14.60
CA TYR A 240 8.54 18.47 14.21
C TYR A 240 8.02 17.22 13.50
N LYS A 241 8.86 16.18 13.39
CA LYS A 241 8.53 14.85 12.85
C LYS A 241 7.26 14.21 13.42
N TYR A 242 6.81 14.65 14.58
CA TYR A 242 5.56 14.17 15.17
C TYR A 242 4.34 14.98 14.70
N VAL A 243 4.48 16.27 14.42
CA VAL A 243 3.35 17.17 14.13
C VAL A 243 2.69 16.81 12.79
N TYR A 244 3.49 16.68 11.74
CA TYR A 244 3.00 16.25 10.43
C TYR A 244 4.11 15.60 9.60
N SER A 245 3.69 14.85 8.60
CA SER A 245 4.52 14.25 7.56
C SER A 245 3.97 14.66 6.20
N THR A 246 4.71 14.39 5.13
CA THR A 246 4.28 14.63 3.75
C THR A 246 4.39 13.34 2.98
N LEU A 247 3.26 12.85 2.48
CA LEU A 247 3.23 11.77 1.51
C LEU A 247 3.41 12.40 0.12
N SER A 248 4.37 11.91 -0.65
CA SER A 248 4.62 12.40 -2.01
C SER A 248 4.32 11.32 -3.02
N ARG A 249 3.51 11.65 -4.02
CA ARG A 249 3.20 10.81 -5.19
C ARG A 249 3.93 11.38 -6.40
N CYS A 250 4.98 10.70 -6.85
CA CYS A 250 5.70 11.03 -8.07
C CYS A 250 5.12 10.23 -9.24
N ASN A 251 4.63 10.92 -10.27
CA ASN A 251 4.23 10.32 -11.54
C ASN A 251 5.43 10.41 -12.50
N VAL A 252 6.12 9.28 -12.68
CA VAL A 252 7.32 9.17 -13.50
C VAL A 252 6.93 9.02 -14.96
N ARG A 253 7.48 9.89 -15.80
CA ARG A 253 7.20 9.90 -17.24
C ARG A 253 8.50 10.02 -18.02
N SER A 254 8.47 9.61 -19.29
CA SER A 254 9.61 9.79 -20.19
C SER A 254 9.96 11.26 -20.41
N GLY A 255 11.27 11.52 -20.43
CA GLY A 255 11.84 12.87 -20.51
C GLY A 255 11.60 13.69 -19.24
N ASN A 256 11.67 15.02 -19.35
CA ASN A 256 11.57 15.95 -18.22
C ASN A 256 10.12 16.24 -17.78
N ARG A 257 9.22 15.25 -17.88
CA ARG A 257 7.77 15.39 -17.63
C ARG A 257 7.30 14.80 -16.30
N THR A 258 8.23 14.33 -15.48
CA THR A 258 7.93 13.83 -14.14
C THR A 258 7.37 14.94 -13.26
N THR A 259 6.27 14.65 -12.56
CA THR A 259 5.67 15.56 -11.57
C THR A 259 5.51 14.87 -10.23
N THR A 260 5.62 15.65 -9.15
CA THR A 260 5.46 15.17 -7.78
C THR A 260 4.37 15.97 -7.10
N LYS A 261 3.32 15.28 -6.65
CA LYS A 261 2.29 15.85 -5.78
C LYS A 261 2.61 15.50 -4.34
N SER A 262 2.56 16.48 -3.46
CA SER A 262 2.87 16.34 -2.05
C SER A 262 1.63 16.63 -1.21
N PHE A 263 1.32 15.70 -0.30
CA PHE A 263 0.11 15.65 0.49
C PHE A 263 0.48 15.71 1.98
N PRO A 264 0.20 16.83 2.68
CA PRO A 264 0.45 16.90 4.10
C PRO A 264 -0.45 15.93 4.85
N ARG A 265 0.14 15.22 5.80
CA ARG A 265 -0.49 14.23 6.68
C ARG A 265 -0.26 14.65 8.12
N ILE A 266 -1.33 15.04 8.81
CA ILE A 266 -1.33 15.47 10.20
C ILE A 266 -1.84 14.32 11.05
N SER A 267 -1.12 13.97 12.11
CA SER A 267 -1.57 12.93 13.05
C SER A 267 -2.64 13.49 13.99
N LEU A 268 -3.77 12.80 14.13
CA LEU A 268 -4.87 13.18 15.02
C LEU A 268 -4.91 12.33 16.31
N GLY A 269 -3.92 11.44 16.49
CA GLY A 269 -3.87 10.48 17.60
C GLY A 269 -4.81 9.27 17.42
N GLN A 270 -4.74 8.32 18.35
CA GLN A 270 -5.51 7.06 18.34
C GLN A 270 -6.80 7.20 19.13
N PRO A 271 -8.02 6.90 18.58
CA PRO A 271 -9.33 7.02 19.26
C PRO A 271 -9.49 6.22 20.58
N LYS A 272 -10.48 6.59 21.42
CA LYS A 272 -10.63 6.09 22.82
C LYS A 272 -11.07 4.62 22.83
N ASP A 273 -11.76 4.22 21.77
CA ASP A 273 -12.13 2.83 21.48
C ASP A 273 -10.91 1.94 21.18
N GLY A 274 -9.69 2.47 21.22
CA GLY A 274 -8.46 1.73 20.96
C GLY A 274 -8.21 1.48 19.47
N SER A 275 -8.98 2.10 18.57
CA SER A 275 -8.77 2.00 17.12
C SER A 275 -7.44 2.62 16.68
N HIS A 276 -7.05 2.40 15.42
CA HIS A 276 -5.75 2.85 14.92
C HIS A 276 -5.55 4.37 15.00
N ILE A 277 -4.28 4.81 15.04
CA ILE A 277 -3.92 6.22 14.92
C ILE A 277 -4.58 6.79 13.68
N ALA A 278 -5.33 7.87 13.89
CA ALA A 278 -5.97 8.60 12.82
C ALA A 278 -5.03 9.66 12.25
N SER A 279 -5.19 9.95 10.96
CA SER A 279 -4.45 11.01 10.31
C SER A 279 -5.35 11.77 9.35
N LEU A 280 -5.29 13.10 9.41
CA LEU A 280 -5.85 14.00 8.41
C LEU A 280 -4.85 14.09 7.26
N ILE A 281 -5.29 13.75 6.05
CA ILE A 281 -4.53 13.93 4.81
C ILE A 281 -5.24 14.96 3.93
N ARG A 282 -4.47 15.89 3.36
CA ARG A 282 -4.96 16.87 2.39
C ARG A 282 -4.44 16.51 1.01
N THR A 283 -5.36 16.34 0.07
CA THR A 283 -5.09 15.98 -1.31
C THR A 283 -5.64 17.05 -2.24
N ASP A 284 -5.27 16.99 -3.52
CA ASP A 284 -5.85 17.81 -4.59
C ASP A 284 -7.36 17.57 -4.78
N THR A 285 -7.88 16.45 -4.29
CA THR A 285 -9.31 16.09 -4.38
C THR A 285 -10.11 16.38 -3.11
N GLY A 286 -9.46 16.83 -2.02
CA GLY A 286 -10.12 17.12 -0.76
C GLY A 286 -9.35 16.66 0.47
N ARG A 287 -10.03 16.76 1.63
CA ARG A 287 -9.49 16.48 2.96
C ARG A 287 -10.15 15.24 3.55
N PHE A 288 -9.33 14.30 4.00
CA PHE A 288 -9.80 13.01 4.51
C PHE A 288 -9.14 12.70 5.85
N VAL A 289 -9.93 12.16 6.79
CA VAL A 289 -9.40 11.54 7.99
C VAL A 289 -9.43 10.03 7.79
N THR A 290 -8.28 9.38 7.94
CA THR A 290 -8.18 7.92 7.84
C THR A 290 -7.77 7.33 9.19
N ALA A 291 -8.40 6.25 9.63
CA ALA A 291 -7.98 5.50 10.81
C ALA A 291 -7.21 4.25 10.40
N GLY A 292 -5.89 4.31 10.49
CA GLY A 292 -5.00 3.27 10.00
C GLY A 292 -3.99 3.84 9.01
N PRO A 293 -2.70 3.62 9.25
CA PRO A 293 -1.68 4.32 8.49
C PRO A 293 -1.62 3.82 7.04
N GLY A 294 -2.09 2.59 6.76
CA GLY A 294 -2.11 2.06 5.38
C GLY A 294 -3.08 2.81 4.46
N LEU A 295 -4.21 3.27 4.98
CA LEU A 295 -5.23 3.96 4.19
C LEU A 295 -4.78 5.36 3.74
N CYS A 296 -3.92 6.03 4.52
CA CYS A 296 -3.29 7.28 4.08
C CYS A 296 -2.52 7.08 2.76
N HIS A 297 -1.80 5.96 2.65
CA HIS A 297 -1.00 5.66 1.46
C HIS A 297 -1.90 5.24 0.29
N ASP A 298 -2.98 4.48 0.55
CA ASP A 298 -4.00 4.19 -0.46
C ASP A 298 -4.56 5.50 -1.04
N VAL A 299 -4.94 6.46 -0.18
CA VAL A 299 -5.47 7.77 -0.59
C VAL A 299 -4.42 8.59 -1.34
N ALA A 300 -3.21 8.73 -0.80
CA ALA A 300 -2.11 9.47 -1.44
C ALA A 300 -1.71 8.86 -2.79
N GLY A 301 -1.75 7.53 -2.91
CA GLY A 301 -1.48 6.79 -4.14
C GLY A 301 -2.58 6.91 -5.20
N GLY A 302 -3.72 7.55 -4.89
CA GLY A 302 -4.86 7.66 -5.80
C GLY A 302 -5.78 6.43 -5.84
N ARG A 303 -5.59 5.47 -4.93
CA ARG A 303 -6.39 4.24 -4.78
C ARG A 303 -6.54 3.42 -6.08
N PRO A 304 -5.44 3.04 -6.76
CA PRO A 304 -5.52 2.18 -7.95
C PRO A 304 -6.07 0.79 -7.64
N TRP A 305 -6.05 0.37 -6.37
CA TRP A 305 -6.58 -0.91 -5.89
C TRP A 305 -7.61 -0.70 -4.79
N ARG A 306 -8.79 -1.32 -4.93
CA ARG A 306 -9.91 -1.15 -3.98
C ARG A 306 -10.54 -2.48 -3.62
N SER A 307 -11.20 -2.49 -2.46
CA SER A 307 -12.00 -3.64 -2.02
C SER A 307 -13.41 -3.55 -2.63
N LEU A 308 -13.90 -4.66 -3.15
CA LEU A 308 -15.31 -4.89 -3.49
C LEU A 308 -16.13 -5.14 -2.23
N CYS A 309 -17.45 -4.96 -2.28
CA CYS A 309 -18.36 -5.34 -1.18
C CYS A 309 -18.27 -6.84 -0.82
N THR A 310 -17.79 -7.68 -1.74
CA THR A 310 -17.47 -9.09 -1.51
C THR A 310 -16.21 -9.33 -0.67
N GLY A 311 -15.45 -8.27 -0.40
CA GLY A 311 -14.16 -8.33 0.24
C GLY A 311 -13.00 -8.65 -0.69
N ALA A 312 -13.13 -8.82 -2.00
CA ALA A 312 -11.96 -8.99 -2.87
C ALA A 312 -11.25 -7.66 -3.11
N ARG A 313 -9.91 -7.63 -3.14
CA ARG A 313 -9.14 -6.47 -3.61
C ARG A 313 -8.76 -6.64 -5.07
N LEU A 314 -9.12 -5.65 -5.89
CA LEU A 314 -8.91 -5.63 -7.33
C LEU A 314 -8.42 -4.27 -7.80
N SER A 315 -7.75 -4.26 -8.96
CA SER A 315 -7.42 -3.02 -9.64
C SER A 315 -8.69 -2.32 -10.14
N VAL A 316 -8.74 -1.00 -9.97
CA VAL A 316 -9.85 -0.17 -10.42
C VAL A 316 -9.91 -0.12 -11.94
N SER A 317 -8.76 -0.10 -12.62
CA SER A 317 -8.64 -0.05 -14.08
C SER A 317 -9.13 -1.34 -14.75
N SER A 318 -8.87 -2.50 -14.14
CA SER A 318 -9.32 -3.81 -14.65
C SER A 318 -10.80 -4.07 -14.39
N THR A 319 -11.39 -3.39 -13.40
CA THR A 319 -12.75 -3.68 -12.91
C THR A 319 -13.62 -2.43 -12.74
N PRO A 320 -13.70 -1.51 -13.74
CA PRO A 320 -14.28 -0.18 -13.55
C PRO A 320 -15.78 -0.18 -13.20
N ARG A 321 -16.50 -1.25 -13.56
CA ARG A 321 -17.94 -1.41 -13.31
C ARG A 321 -18.27 -2.15 -12.01
N ALA A 322 -17.27 -2.50 -11.21
CA ALA A 322 -17.48 -3.25 -10.00
C ALA A 322 -18.09 -2.38 -8.88
N THR A 323 -18.82 -3.01 -7.96
CA THR A 323 -19.36 -2.34 -6.78
C THR A 323 -18.29 -2.32 -5.69
N TRP A 324 -17.69 -1.14 -5.50
CA TRP A 324 -16.65 -0.90 -4.51
C TRP A 324 -17.24 -0.67 -3.12
N ILE A 325 -16.51 -1.07 -2.09
CA ILE A 325 -16.78 -0.63 -0.71
C ILE A 325 -16.73 0.91 -0.69
N SER A 326 -17.74 1.50 -0.08
CA SER A 326 -17.83 2.94 0.09
C SER A 326 -16.80 3.46 1.08
N ASP A 327 -16.43 4.74 0.96
CA ASP A 327 -15.43 5.32 1.86
C ASP A 327 -15.89 5.28 3.33
N GLY A 328 -17.19 5.40 3.62
CA GLY A 328 -17.74 5.34 4.97
C GLY A 328 -17.80 3.93 5.58
N GLU A 329 -17.73 2.87 4.77
CA GLU A 329 -17.56 1.49 5.25
C GLU A 329 -16.09 1.17 5.53
N LEU A 330 -15.17 1.91 4.91
CA LEU A 330 -13.78 1.98 5.35
C LEU A 330 -13.68 3.00 6.49
N PRO A 331 -12.62 2.96 7.32
CA PRO A 331 -12.39 4.00 8.30
C PRO A 331 -11.78 5.25 7.63
N ILE A 332 -12.46 5.75 6.59
CA ILE A 332 -12.16 6.98 5.85
C ILE A 332 -13.34 7.92 6.05
N PHE A 333 -13.08 9.12 6.56
CA PHE A 333 -14.09 10.08 6.96
C PHE A 333 -13.76 11.44 6.36
N THR A 334 -14.78 12.26 6.13
CA THR A 334 -14.60 13.71 6.12
C THR A 334 -14.19 14.20 7.51
N GLU A 335 -13.59 15.39 7.58
CA GLU A 335 -13.25 16.02 8.86
C GLU A 335 -14.49 16.23 9.75
N ALA A 336 -15.62 16.64 9.16
CA ALA A 336 -16.88 16.83 9.87
C ALA A 336 -17.43 15.51 10.45
N GLU A 337 -17.42 14.42 9.67
CA GLU A 337 -17.83 13.10 10.14
C GLU A 337 -16.94 12.60 11.28
N TRP A 338 -15.62 12.81 11.16
CA TRP A 338 -14.67 12.45 12.20
C TRP A 338 -14.96 13.18 13.51
N HIS A 339 -15.12 14.50 13.47
CA HIS A 339 -15.43 15.29 14.67
C HIS A 339 -16.77 14.96 15.28
N LYS A 340 -17.79 14.67 14.46
CA LYS A 340 -19.10 14.21 14.93
C LYS A 340 -18.98 12.85 15.64
N LYS A 341 -18.17 11.94 15.11
CA LYS A 341 -17.96 10.60 15.67
C LYS A 341 -17.08 10.60 16.92
N TYR A 342 -16.12 11.52 17.00
CA TYR A 342 -15.13 11.59 18.08
C TYR A 342 -15.00 13.01 18.68
N PRO A 343 -16.06 13.54 19.34
CA PRO A 343 -16.09 14.92 19.83
C PRO A 343 -15.09 15.19 20.97
N GLU A 344 -14.79 14.19 21.80
CA GLU A 344 -14.04 14.36 23.07
C GLU A 344 -12.51 14.40 22.93
N ARG A 345 -11.95 14.30 21.71
CA ARG A 345 -10.52 13.95 21.53
C ARG A 345 -9.58 15.12 21.26
N GLN A 346 -10.01 16.34 21.54
CA GLN A 346 -9.07 17.47 21.60
C GLN A 346 -8.09 17.37 22.79
N ALA A 347 -8.33 16.50 23.79
CA ALA A 347 -7.68 16.63 25.11
C ALA A 347 -6.57 15.62 25.48
N HIS A 348 -6.42 14.46 24.82
CA HIS A 348 -5.45 13.45 25.26
C HIS A 348 -4.53 12.97 24.15
N GLY A 349 -3.27 13.41 24.20
CA GLY A 349 -2.16 12.69 23.58
C GLY A 349 -1.02 13.58 23.10
N LEU A 350 -1.29 14.64 22.36
CA LEU A 350 -0.26 15.41 21.65
C LEU A 350 -0.69 16.87 21.46
N GLN A 351 -0.53 17.71 22.50
CA GLN A 351 -0.86 19.15 22.46
C GLN A 351 -0.31 19.85 21.20
N ARG A 352 0.90 19.48 20.75
CA ARG A 352 1.54 20.06 19.56
C ARG A 352 0.83 19.75 18.22
N HIS A 353 0.11 18.63 18.12
CA HIS A 353 -0.58 18.27 16.86
C HIS A 353 -1.86 19.07 16.68
N ASN A 354 -2.53 19.36 17.79
CA ASN A 354 -3.66 20.26 17.82
C ASN A 354 -3.24 21.72 17.61
N GLN A 355 -1.96 22.06 17.84
CA GLN A 355 -1.49 23.42 17.66
C GLN A 355 -1.59 23.88 16.20
N LEU A 356 -1.13 23.08 15.23
CA LEU A 356 -1.26 23.44 13.81
C LEU A 356 -2.73 23.70 13.41
N LEU A 357 -3.65 22.83 13.83
CA LEU A 357 -5.08 23.00 13.54
C LEU A 357 -5.69 24.19 14.30
N ALA A 358 -5.22 24.49 15.51
CA ALA A 358 -5.64 25.65 16.27
C ALA A 358 -5.12 26.96 15.65
N ASP A 359 -3.88 26.96 15.16
CA ASP A 359 -3.26 28.08 14.44
C ASP A 359 -4.02 28.35 13.14
N GLU A 360 -4.36 27.30 12.39
CA GLU A 360 -5.19 27.41 11.18
C GLU A 360 -6.59 27.98 11.48
N LYS A 361 -7.22 27.51 12.56
CA LYS A 361 -8.51 28.04 13.02
C LYS A 361 -8.41 29.53 13.39
N THR A 362 -7.31 29.92 14.03
CA THR A 362 -7.04 31.31 14.43
C THR A 362 -6.74 32.19 13.22
N ALA A 363 -5.97 31.68 12.26
CA ALA A 363 -5.64 32.35 11.01
C ALA A 363 -6.82 32.39 10.02
N GLY A 364 -7.82 31.53 10.20
CA GLY A 364 -8.95 31.39 9.29
C GLY A 364 -8.60 30.73 7.95
N MET A 365 -7.44 30.07 7.84
CA MET A 365 -6.96 29.43 6.62
C MET A 365 -6.08 28.22 6.93
N ALA A 366 -5.92 27.32 5.95
CA ALA A 366 -4.95 26.23 6.05
C ALA A 366 -3.52 26.79 5.94
N LEU A 367 -2.64 26.38 6.84
CA LEU A 367 -1.22 26.78 6.88
C LEU A 367 -0.35 25.81 6.07
N ILE A 368 -0.79 24.56 5.89
CA ILE A 368 -0.19 23.59 4.96
C ILE A 368 -1.27 23.02 4.03
N ASP A 369 -1.01 22.89 2.74
CA ASP A 369 -1.95 22.24 1.82
C ASP A 369 -1.21 21.38 0.80
N ALA A 370 -1.97 20.62 0.00
CA ALA A 370 -1.41 19.86 -1.09
C ALA A 370 -0.73 20.79 -2.11
N GLU A 371 0.44 20.40 -2.61
CA GLU A 371 1.13 21.13 -3.68
C GLU A 371 1.61 20.18 -4.77
N GLU A 372 1.75 20.70 -5.99
CA GLU A 372 2.32 20.00 -7.13
C GLU A 372 3.61 20.68 -7.59
N ARG A 373 4.63 19.87 -7.87
CA ARG A 373 5.96 20.31 -8.29
C ARG A 373 6.36 19.59 -9.57
N LYS A 374 7.14 20.26 -10.41
CA LYS A 374 7.88 19.60 -11.49
C LYS A 374 9.10 18.90 -10.92
N GLY A 375 9.43 17.73 -11.44
CA GLY A 375 10.60 16.96 -11.05
C GLY A 375 10.33 15.93 -9.95
N THR A 376 11.41 15.49 -9.33
CA THR A 376 11.50 14.24 -8.55
C THR A 376 11.81 14.50 -7.08
N GLU A 377 11.76 15.76 -6.65
CA GLU A 377 12.19 16.15 -5.31
C GLU A 377 11.29 15.55 -4.23
N LEU A 378 11.88 14.75 -3.35
CA LEU A 378 11.24 14.32 -2.12
C LEU A 378 11.54 15.36 -1.04
N ARG A 379 10.57 16.24 -0.78
CA ARG A 379 10.61 17.21 0.32
C ARG A 379 9.25 17.36 1.01
N SER A 380 9.28 17.65 2.30
CA SER A 380 8.07 18.00 3.05
C SER A 380 7.46 19.31 2.56
N VAL A 381 6.13 19.42 2.63
CA VAL A 381 5.41 20.68 2.46
C VAL A 381 5.78 21.61 3.61
N MET A 382 6.05 22.87 3.32
CA MET A 382 6.40 23.88 4.32
C MET A 382 5.15 24.64 4.78
N PRO A 383 4.98 24.89 6.09
CA PRO A 383 3.90 25.75 6.57
C PRO A 383 4.10 27.18 6.08
N MET A 384 3.01 27.83 5.69
CA MET A 384 2.99 29.26 5.43
C MET A 384 3.28 30.01 6.74
N THR A 385 4.30 30.86 6.71
CA THR A 385 4.59 31.81 7.80
C THR A 385 3.79 33.08 7.58
N LEU A 386 2.85 33.41 8.46
CA LEU A 386 2.08 34.65 8.41
C LEU A 386 2.73 35.74 9.30
N PRO A 387 2.78 37.01 8.86
CA PRO A 387 3.25 38.11 9.69
C PRO A 387 2.44 38.22 10.99
N GLY A 388 3.09 38.21 12.15
CA GLY A 388 2.44 38.33 13.45
C GLY A 388 1.88 37.01 14.02
N VAL A 389 1.74 35.97 13.20
CA VAL A 389 1.62 34.59 13.68
C VAL A 389 3.03 34.05 13.76
N GLU A 390 3.72 34.37 14.85
CA GLU A 390 4.86 33.53 15.20
C GLU A 390 4.30 32.12 15.35
N LEU A 391 4.74 31.20 14.50
CA LEU A 391 4.63 29.79 14.82
C LEU A 391 5.57 29.57 16.00
N LYS A 392 5.15 30.03 17.19
CA LYS A 392 5.99 30.20 18.38
C LYS A 392 6.70 28.90 18.77
N ASP A 393 6.22 27.78 18.26
CA ASP A 393 6.72 26.44 18.46
C ASP A 393 6.84 25.59 17.17
N LEU A 394 7.00 26.14 15.95
CA LEU A 394 7.31 25.36 14.72
C LEU A 394 8.65 25.69 14.05
N VAL A 395 9.37 26.72 14.51
CA VAL A 395 10.64 27.16 13.89
C VAL A 395 11.80 27.19 14.89
N SER A 396 11.57 26.91 16.17
CA SER A 396 12.61 26.83 17.21
C SER A 396 13.29 25.45 17.30
#